data_AF-A0A7S1M3J7-F1
#
_entry.id   AF-A0A7S1M3J7-F1
#
_cell.length_a   1.000
_cell.length_b   1.000
_cell.length_c   1.000
_cell.angle_alpha   90.00
_cell.angle_beta   90.00
_cell.angle_gamma   90.00
#
_symmetry.space_group_name_H-M   'P 1'
#
loop_
_entity.id
_entity.type
_entity.pdbx_description
1 polymer ?
#
loop_
_entity_poly.entity_id
_entity_poly.type
_entity_poly.pdbx_seq_one_letter_code
_entity_poly.pdbx_strand_id
1 'polypeptide(L)'
;TRGGRWHAMLCDVARRVAALVAAWMATGFVHGVMNTDNISLHGETIDVGPAAFTEFWDAQFTLNPDDVHGIYAFGAQRDAGRRCVERLALALSPLFEPAESAALEESKAALSDAPATYETAFVRALRDAVKARLGIEASNSASPSADDALADAAVAALEQVGAAVRAAPHRSAECAG
;
A
#
# COMPACT_ATOMS: atom_id res chain seq x y z
N THR A 1 21.21 -19.46 4.71
CA THR A 1 22.45 -18.76 4.29
C THR A 1 22.40 -17.31 4.77
N ARG A 2 23.50 -16.56 4.63
CA ARG A 2 23.51 -15.11 4.90
C ARG A 2 22.55 -14.35 3.99
N GLY A 3 22.42 -14.72 2.72
CA GLY A 3 21.40 -14.13 1.83
C GLY A 3 19.97 -14.54 2.20
N GLY A 4 19.76 -15.81 2.58
CA GLY A 4 18.43 -16.29 3.03
C GLY A 4 17.83 -15.50 4.21
N ARG A 5 18.64 -15.03 5.18
CA ARG A 5 18.11 -14.18 6.27
C ARG A 5 17.70 -12.78 5.80
N TRP A 6 18.42 -12.20 4.85
CA TRP A 6 18.12 -10.88 4.31
C TRP A 6 16.90 -10.93 3.40
N HIS A 7 16.77 -12.00 2.60
CA HIS A 7 15.56 -12.27 1.84
C HIS A 7 14.34 -12.41 2.76
N ALA A 8 14.44 -13.23 3.81
CA ALA A 8 13.36 -13.40 4.78
C ALA A 8 12.96 -12.08 5.46
N MET A 9 13.95 -11.27 5.85
CA MET A 9 13.72 -9.92 6.41
C MET A 9 13.01 -9.01 5.41
N LEU A 10 13.45 -8.95 4.15
CA LEU A 10 12.82 -8.15 3.10
C LEU A 10 11.35 -8.55 2.90
N CYS A 11 11.06 -9.85 2.83
CA CYS A 11 9.70 -10.34 2.69
C CYS A 11 8.84 -10.03 3.93
N ASP A 12 9.42 -10.04 5.14
CA ASP A 12 8.71 -9.62 6.35
C ASP A 12 8.38 -8.12 6.33
N VAL A 13 9.35 -7.28 5.99
CA VAL A 13 9.15 -5.82 5.81
C VAL A 13 8.10 -5.56 4.73
N ALA A 14 8.15 -6.26 3.60
CA ALA A 14 7.17 -6.12 2.53
C ALA A 14 5.74 -6.39 3.01
N ARG A 15 5.52 -7.45 3.81
CA ARG A 15 4.20 -7.75 4.40
C ARG A 15 3.74 -6.68 5.38
N ARG A 16 4.65 -6.17 6.22
CA ARG A 16 4.34 -5.11 7.20
C ARG A 16 3.94 -3.81 6.52
N VAL A 17 4.72 -3.37 5.54
CA VAL A 17 4.43 -2.14 4.77
C VAL A 17 3.13 -2.31 3.98
N ALA A 18 2.91 -3.47 3.36
CA ALA A 18 1.65 -3.76 2.68
C ALA A 18 0.43 -3.69 3.61
N ALA A 19 0.53 -4.27 4.80
CA ALA A 19 -0.53 -4.22 5.80
C ALA A 19 -0.83 -2.79 6.29
N LEU A 20 0.23 -2.00 6.51
CA LEU A 20 0.10 -0.59 6.89
C LEU A 20 -0.61 0.23 5.81
N VAL A 21 -0.14 0.16 4.57
CA VAL A 21 -0.73 0.92 3.45
C VAL A 21 -2.15 0.47 3.16
N ALA A 22 -2.45 -0.83 3.26
CA ALA A 22 -3.81 -1.34 3.15
C ALA A 22 -4.73 -0.80 4.26
N ALA A 23 -4.24 -0.72 5.50
CA ALA A 23 -4.99 -0.14 6.61
C ALA A 23 -5.29 1.35 6.36
N TRP A 24 -4.30 2.11 5.88
CA TRP A 24 -4.48 3.51 5.49
C TRP A 24 -5.56 3.65 4.41
N MET A 25 -5.47 2.87 3.33
CA MET A 25 -6.44 2.94 2.25
C MET A 25 -7.85 2.58 2.71
N ALA A 26 -7.99 1.56 3.56
CA ALA A 26 -9.28 1.16 4.13
C ALA A 26 -9.87 2.22 5.08
N THR A 27 -9.05 3.02 5.78
CA THR A 27 -9.53 4.15 6.59
C THR A 27 -9.74 5.44 5.79
N GLY A 28 -9.28 5.51 4.53
CA GLY A 28 -9.21 6.77 3.80
C GLY A 28 -8.05 7.68 4.23
N PHE A 29 -7.03 7.16 4.91
CA PHE A 29 -5.86 7.94 5.30
C PHE A 29 -4.91 8.15 4.12
N VAL A 30 -4.40 9.37 3.98
CA VAL A 30 -3.39 9.81 3.02
C VAL A 30 -2.19 10.33 3.78
N HIS A 31 -1.02 9.73 3.58
CA HIS A 31 0.22 10.15 4.24
C HIS A 31 0.79 11.45 3.65
N GLY A 32 0.64 11.64 2.33
CA GLY A 32 1.08 12.83 1.61
C GLY A 32 2.57 12.91 1.28
N VAL A 33 3.44 12.20 2.02
CA VAL A 33 4.91 12.16 1.76
C VAL A 33 5.47 10.76 2.03
N MET A 34 5.41 9.86 1.05
CA MET A 34 5.92 8.49 1.18
C MET A 34 7.31 8.37 0.54
N ASN A 35 8.26 9.18 1.00
CA ASN A 35 9.68 8.99 0.68
C ASN A 35 10.22 7.74 1.39
N THR A 36 11.33 7.19 0.89
CA THR A 36 11.92 5.95 1.43
C THR A 36 12.37 6.06 2.88
N ASP A 37 12.75 7.26 3.34
CA ASP A 37 13.09 7.59 4.72
C ASP A 37 11.86 7.69 5.65
N ASN A 38 10.65 7.83 5.09
CA ASN A 38 9.39 7.91 5.83
C ASN A 38 8.63 6.57 5.90
N ILE A 39 9.22 5.49 5.38
CA ILE A 39 8.66 4.15 5.49
C ILE A 39 9.42 3.35 6.54
N SER A 40 8.78 3.15 7.69
CA SER A 40 9.33 2.33 8.78
C SER A 40 9.44 0.86 8.39
N LEU A 41 10.60 0.25 8.67
CA LEU A 41 10.81 -1.20 8.51
C LEU A 41 9.86 -2.03 9.40
N HIS A 42 9.37 -1.44 10.50
CA HIS A 42 8.43 -2.10 11.41
C HIS A 42 6.98 -2.09 10.89
N GLY A 43 6.67 -1.33 9.82
CA GLY A 43 5.31 -1.13 9.34
C GLY A 43 4.49 -0.18 10.20
N GLU A 44 5.15 0.84 10.75
CA GLU A 44 4.52 1.87 11.58
C GLU A 44 4.39 3.19 10.79
N THR A 45 3.36 3.97 11.11
CA THR A 45 3.21 5.33 10.57
C THR A 45 4.21 6.26 11.24
N ILE A 46 5.05 6.93 10.46
CA ILE A 46 6.07 7.88 10.95
C ILE A 46 6.07 9.13 10.07
N ASP A 47 6.65 10.23 10.56
CA ASP A 47 6.79 11.49 9.81
C ASP A 47 5.49 12.01 9.16
N VAL A 48 4.48 12.23 10.01
CA VAL A 48 3.16 12.71 9.62
C VAL A 48 3.20 14.23 9.39
N GLY A 49 3.42 14.64 8.14
CA GLY A 49 3.36 16.03 7.69
C GLY A 49 2.00 16.41 7.10
N PRO A 50 1.86 16.55 5.76
CA PRO A 50 0.60 16.91 5.08
C PRO A 50 -0.35 15.71 4.96
N ALA A 51 -0.59 15.01 6.07
CA ALA A 51 -1.46 13.85 6.10
C ALA A 51 -2.93 14.23 6.36
N ALA A 52 -3.86 13.46 5.80
CA ALA A 52 -5.29 13.68 5.97
C ALA A 52 -6.12 12.42 5.78
N PHE A 53 -7.37 12.48 6.23
CA PHE A 53 -8.38 11.51 5.83
C PHE A 53 -9.22 12.10 4.69
N THR A 54 -9.38 11.32 3.61
CA THR A 54 -10.30 11.67 2.53
C THR A 54 -11.74 11.37 2.93
N GLU A 55 -12.68 12.22 2.53
CA GLU A 55 -14.12 12.00 2.72
C GLU A 55 -14.66 10.94 1.75
N PHE A 56 -14.11 10.92 0.53
CA PHE A 56 -14.50 9.99 -0.54
C PHE A 56 -13.31 9.17 -0.99
N TRP A 57 -13.55 8.00 -1.58
CA TRP A 57 -12.49 7.15 -2.14
C TRP A 57 -11.99 7.68 -3.47
N ASP A 58 -11.34 8.82 -3.37
CA ASP A 58 -10.90 9.62 -4.47
C ASP A 58 -9.41 9.39 -4.71
N ALA A 59 -9.09 8.65 -5.77
CA ALA A 59 -7.73 8.22 -6.09
C ALA A 59 -6.71 9.36 -6.23
N GLN A 60 -7.13 10.59 -6.60
CA GLN A 60 -6.20 11.72 -6.75
C GLN A 60 -6.25 12.71 -5.57
N PHE A 61 -6.90 12.35 -4.46
CA PHE A 61 -6.92 13.21 -3.27
C PHE A 61 -5.53 13.27 -2.63
N THR A 62 -5.04 14.49 -2.40
CA THR A 62 -3.81 14.80 -1.65
C THR A 62 -3.95 16.18 -1.02
N LEU A 63 -3.41 16.36 0.18
CA LEU A 63 -3.25 17.68 0.80
C LEU A 63 -1.81 18.20 0.74
N ASN A 64 -0.91 17.43 0.12
CA ASN A 64 0.46 17.88 -0.07
C ASN A 64 0.54 18.81 -1.30
N PRO A 65 0.73 20.14 -1.12
CA PRO A 65 0.84 21.06 -2.25
C PRO A 65 2.09 20.81 -3.10
N ASP A 66 3.11 20.14 -2.54
CA ASP A 66 4.36 19.82 -3.23
C ASP A 66 4.23 18.52 -4.06
N ASP A 67 3.18 17.72 -3.86
CA ASP A 67 2.90 16.51 -4.65
C ASP A 67 2.19 16.84 -5.97
N VAL A 68 2.83 17.67 -6.81
CA VAL A 68 2.29 18.15 -8.10
C VAL A 68 1.99 16.99 -9.06
N HIS A 69 2.69 15.87 -8.92
CA HIS A 69 2.52 14.69 -9.78
C HIS A 69 1.57 13.64 -9.20
N GLY A 70 1.03 13.85 -7.99
CA GLY A 70 0.12 12.92 -7.34
C GLY A 70 0.74 11.55 -7.03
N ILE A 71 2.06 11.48 -6.84
CA ILE A 71 2.76 10.22 -6.56
C ILE A 71 2.54 9.73 -5.12
N TYR A 72 1.97 10.57 -4.25
CA TYR A 72 1.56 10.26 -2.88
C TYR A 72 0.06 10.48 -2.64
N ALA A 73 -0.72 10.75 -3.70
CA ALA A 73 -2.17 10.82 -3.62
C ALA A 73 -2.76 9.49 -3.12
N PHE A 74 -4.00 9.55 -2.62
CA PHE A 74 -4.69 8.42 -1.99
C PHE A 74 -4.56 7.09 -2.77
N GLY A 75 -4.84 7.10 -4.07
CA GLY A 75 -4.76 5.92 -4.93
C GLY A 75 -3.33 5.50 -5.29
N ALA A 76 -2.36 6.40 -5.16
CA ALA A 76 -0.95 6.13 -5.44
C ALA A 76 -0.20 5.48 -4.25
N GLN A 77 -0.78 5.47 -3.05
CA GLN A 77 -0.10 4.97 -1.85
C GLN A 77 0.31 3.49 -1.95
N ARG A 78 -0.50 2.65 -2.61
CA ARG A 78 -0.14 1.24 -2.90
C ARG A 78 1.16 1.17 -3.68
N ASP A 79 1.26 1.93 -4.77
CA ASP A 79 2.43 1.95 -5.63
C ASP A 79 3.65 2.60 -4.94
N ALA A 80 3.43 3.66 -4.15
CA ALA A 80 4.49 4.30 -3.37
C ALA A 80 5.09 3.34 -2.33
N GLY A 81 4.25 2.57 -1.63
CA GLY A 81 4.69 1.52 -0.71
C GLY A 81 5.49 0.41 -1.41
N ARG A 82 5.02 -0.08 -2.57
CA ARG A 82 5.76 -1.06 -3.40
C ARG A 82 7.13 -0.52 -3.77
N ARG A 83 7.19 0.73 -4.27
CA ARG A 83 8.43 1.39 -4.67
C ARG A 83 9.42 1.48 -3.52
N CYS A 84 8.97 1.74 -2.30
CA CYS A 84 9.86 1.78 -1.13
C CYS A 84 10.45 0.40 -0.83
N VAL A 85 9.65 -0.68 -0.93
CA VAL A 85 10.14 -2.06 -0.80
C VAL A 85 11.14 -2.41 -1.90
N GLU A 86 10.87 -2.04 -3.15
CA GLU A 86 11.81 -2.21 -4.28
C GLU A 86 13.14 -1.49 -4.03
N ARG A 87 13.09 -0.24 -3.54
CA ARG A 87 14.29 0.54 -3.21
C ARG A 87 15.09 -0.08 -2.07
N LEU A 88 14.41 -0.61 -1.05
CA LEU A 88 15.07 -1.35 0.03
C LEU A 88 15.74 -2.62 -0.50
N ALA A 89 15.07 -3.40 -1.36
CA ALA A 89 15.66 -4.60 -1.97
C ALA A 89 16.91 -4.27 -2.79
N LEU A 90 16.86 -3.19 -3.60
CA LEU A 90 18.02 -2.66 -4.32
C LEU A 90 19.16 -2.26 -3.39
N ALA A 91 18.87 -1.52 -2.31
CA ALA A 91 19.86 -1.06 -1.34
C ALA A 91 20.54 -2.22 -0.60
N LEU A 92 19.79 -3.30 -0.33
CA LEU A 92 20.32 -4.51 0.31
C LEU A 92 20.97 -5.49 -0.67
N SER A 93 20.85 -5.29 -1.99
CA SER A 93 21.41 -6.19 -3.01
C SER A 93 22.90 -6.55 -2.80
N PRO A 94 23.79 -5.65 -2.31
CA PRO A 94 25.17 -6.02 -2.00
C PRO A 94 25.31 -6.92 -0.75
N LEU A 95 24.32 -6.98 0.14
CA LEU A 95 24.39 -7.90 1.29
C LEU A 95 24.15 -9.36 0.92
N PHE A 96 23.77 -9.60 -0.34
CA PHE A 96 23.69 -10.89 -1.00
C PHE A 96 25.02 -11.28 -1.71
N GLU A 97 26.13 -10.55 -1.48
CA GLU A 97 27.48 -10.63 -2.10
C GLU A 97 28.19 -12.02 -2.15
N PRO A 98 29.27 -12.21 -2.97
CA PRO A 98 29.32 -13.25 -3.99
C PRO A 98 30.50 -14.24 -3.88
N ALA A 99 30.36 -15.38 -4.56
CA ALA A 99 31.48 -16.21 -5.09
C ALA A 99 30.97 -17.26 -6.11
N GLU A 100 29.69 -17.62 -6.05
CA GLU A 100 29.13 -18.72 -6.84
C GLU A 100 27.77 -18.33 -7.42
N SER A 101 27.34 -19.02 -8.49
CA SER A 101 26.07 -18.77 -9.19
C SER A 101 24.86 -18.69 -8.25
N ALA A 102 24.88 -19.41 -7.13
CA ALA A 102 23.83 -19.43 -6.12
C ALA A 102 23.56 -18.04 -5.48
N ALA A 103 24.60 -17.22 -5.26
CA ALA A 103 24.44 -15.90 -4.63
C ALA A 103 23.76 -14.89 -5.58
N LEU A 104 24.05 -14.99 -6.88
CA LEU A 104 23.39 -14.19 -7.91
C LEU A 104 21.90 -14.51 -7.99
N GLU A 105 21.54 -15.79 -7.91
CA GLU A 105 20.14 -16.22 -7.90
C GLU A 105 19.41 -15.79 -6.62
N GLU A 106 20.06 -15.82 -5.45
CA GLU A 106 19.48 -15.28 -4.20
C GLU A 106 19.20 -13.77 -4.28
N SER A 107 20.11 -13.00 -4.89
CA SER A 107 19.94 -11.55 -5.08
C SER A 107 18.81 -11.24 -6.08
N LYS A 108 18.75 -11.96 -7.19
CA LYS A 108 17.64 -11.86 -8.16
C LYS A 108 16.31 -12.20 -7.53
N ALA A 109 16.25 -13.28 -6.75
CA ALA A 109 15.06 -13.68 -6.03
C ALA A 109 14.62 -12.58 -5.06
N ALA A 110 15.53 -11.98 -4.29
CA ALA A 110 15.17 -10.88 -3.39
C ALA A 110 14.59 -9.65 -4.14
N LEU A 111 15.11 -9.34 -5.33
CA LEU A 111 14.63 -8.24 -6.17
C LEU A 111 13.27 -8.54 -6.81
N SER A 112 12.91 -9.81 -7.06
CA SER A 112 11.61 -10.21 -7.60
C SER A 112 10.55 -10.49 -6.53
N ASP A 113 10.94 -11.18 -5.46
CA ASP A 113 10.03 -11.81 -4.50
C ASP A 113 9.50 -10.79 -3.49
N ALA A 114 10.30 -9.81 -3.07
CA ALA A 114 9.84 -8.82 -2.10
C ALA A 114 8.72 -7.92 -2.67
N PRO A 115 8.81 -7.38 -3.91
CA PRO A 115 7.68 -6.67 -4.53
C PRO A 115 6.47 -7.57 -4.76
N ALA A 116 6.66 -8.83 -5.20
CA ALA A 116 5.55 -9.77 -5.38
C ALA A 116 4.85 -10.12 -4.04
N THR A 117 5.65 -10.25 -2.97
CA THR A 117 5.18 -10.45 -1.60
C THR A 117 4.37 -9.25 -1.13
N TYR A 118 4.86 -8.03 -1.38
CA TYR A 118 4.13 -6.80 -1.07
C TYR A 118 2.76 -6.78 -1.75
N GLU A 119 2.69 -7.06 -3.06
CA GLU A 119 1.42 -7.01 -3.81
C GLU A 119 0.40 -8.03 -3.28
N THR A 120 0.85 -9.26 -3.07
CA THR A 120 -0.01 -10.33 -2.53
C THR A 120 -0.49 -9.99 -1.12
N ALA A 121 0.41 -9.49 -0.26
CA ALA A 121 0.08 -9.11 1.11
C ALA A 121 -0.86 -7.90 1.15
N PHE A 122 -0.69 -6.94 0.23
CA PHE A 122 -1.51 -5.73 0.16
C PHE A 122 -2.96 -6.07 -0.17
N VAL A 123 -3.19 -6.87 -1.23
CA VAL A 123 -4.54 -7.28 -1.63
C VAL A 123 -5.24 -8.02 -0.49
N ARG A 124 -4.54 -8.97 0.14
CA ARG A 124 -5.08 -9.70 1.30
C ARG A 124 -5.42 -8.76 2.46
N ALA A 125 -4.49 -7.90 2.85
CA ALA A 125 -4.68 -6.99 3.97
C ALA A 125 -5.81 -5.99 3.72
N LEU A 126 -5.96 -5.49 2.49
CA LEU A 126 -7.05 -4.59 2.11
C LEU A 126 -8.40 -5.30 2.22
N ARG A 127 -8.51 -6.51 1.68
CA ARG A 127 -9.72 -7.34 1.82
C ARG A 127 -10.06 -7.58 3.28
N ASP A 128 -9.09 -7.98 4.08
CA ASP A 128 -9.29 -8.24 5.51
C ASP A 128 -9.74 -6.96 6.24
N ALA A 129 -9.15 -5.80 5.93
CA ALA A 129 -9.53 -4.52 6.50
C ALA A 129 -10.94 -4.05 6.08
N VAL A 130 -11.37 -4.36 4.85
CA VAL A 130 -12.73 -4.07 4.36
C VAL A 130 -13.75 -5.03 4.97
N LYS A 131 -13.46 -6.34 5.00
CA LYS A 131 -14.30 -7.34 5.67
C LYS A 131 -14.57 -6.98 7.13
N ALA A 132 -13.52 -6.59 7.86
CA ALA A 132 -13.66 -6.15 9.24
C ALA A 132 -14.61 -4.94 9.40
N ARG A 133 -14.59 -3.98 8.47
CA ARG A 133 -15.50 -2.82 8.47
C ARG A 133 -16.94 -3.18 8.13
N LEU A 134 -17.14 -4.23 7.35
CA LEU A 134 -18.46 -4.79 7.04
C LEU A 134 -18.98 -5.71 8.15
N GLY A 135 -18.20 -5.93 9.22
CA GLY A 135 -18.57 -6.84 10.31
C GLY A 135 -18.41 -8.32 9.96
N ILE A 136 -17.63 -8.65 8.93
CA ILE A 136 -17.36 -10.03 8.52
C ILE A 136 -16.17 -10.56 9.31
N GLU A 137 -16.36 -11.67 10.01
CA GLU A 137 -15.31 -12.32 10.80
C GLU A 137 -14.20 -12.90 9.92
N ALA A 138 -12.98 -12.91 10.45
CA ALA A 138 -11.83 -13.48 9.74
C ALA A 138 -11.99 -15.00 9.58
N SER A 139 -12.08 -15.46 8.34
CA SER A 139 -11.94 -16.88 8.00
C SER A 139 -10.47 -17.22 7.73
N ASN A 140 -9.98 -18.35 8.26
CA ASN A 140 -8.63 -18.86 8.02
C ASN A 140 -8.52 -19.69 6.71
N SER A 141 -9.46 -19.56 5.77
CA SER A 141 -9.39 -20.29 4.50
C SER A 141 -8.32 -19.72 3.57
N ALA A 142 -7.45 -20.59 3.04
CA ALA A 142 -6.43 -20.22 2.07
C ALA A 142 -6.99 -20.01 0.64
N SER A 143 -8.23 -20.43 0.38
CA SER A 143 -8.89 -20.28 -0.92
C SER A 143 -9.74 -18.99 -0.95
N PRO A 144 -9.86 -18.33 -2.11
CA PRO A 144 -10.75 -17.19 -2.28
C PRO A 144 -12.18 -17.53 -1.82
N SER A 145 -12.73 -16.73 -0.91
CA SER A 145 -14.09 -16.93 -0.40
C SER A 145 -15.09 -15.99 -1.07
N ALA A 146 -16.38 -16.23 -0.86
CA ALA A 146 -17.43 -15.27 -1.23
C ALA A 146 -17.21 -13.90 -0.55
N ASP A 147 -16.63 -13.88 0.65
CA ASP A 147 -16.33 -12.66 1.38
C ASP A 147 -15.19 -11.86 0.74
N ASP A 148 -14.21 -12.53 0.12
CA ASP A 148 -13.16 -11.84 -0.63
C ASP A 148 -13.74 -11.15 -1.88
N ALA A 149 -14.66 -11.82 -2.57
CA ALA A 149 -15.37 -11.23 -3.71
C ALA A 149 -16.26 -10.05 -3.27
N LEU A 150 -16.90 -10.14 -2.11
CA LEU A 150 -17.69 -9.05 -1.53
C LEU A 150 -16.79 -7.84 -1.16
N ALA A 151 -15.62 -8.09 -0.57
CA ALA A 151 -14.67 -7.05 -0.25
C ALA A 151 -14.17 -6.32 -1.51
N ASP A 152 -13.81 -7.07 -2.55
CA ASP A 152 -13.41 -6.51 -3.84
C ASP A 152 -14.54 -5.68 -4.49
N ALA A 153 -15.79 -6.16 -4.40
CA ALA A 153 -16.94 -5.43 -4.91
C ALA A 153 -17.22 -4.13 -4.13
N ALA A 154 -17.05 -4.15 -2.81
CA ALA A 154 -17.17 -2.97 -1.96
C ALA A 154 -16.09 -1.93 -2.30
N VAL A 155 -14.86 -2.38 -2.52
CA VAL A 155 -13.74 -1.54 -2.99
C VAL A 155 -14.11 -0.88 -4.32
N ALA A 156 -14.51 -1.67 -5.32
CA ALA A 156 -14.87 -1.15 -6.64
C ALA A 156 -16.04 -0.14 -6.58
N ALA A 157 -17.03 -0.36 -5.72
CA ALA A 157 -18.14 0.56 -5.53
C ALA A 157 -17.69 1.90 -4.92
N LEU A 158 -16.82 1.87 -3.92
CA LEU A 158 -16.26 3.08 -3.31
C LEU A 158 -15.41 3.89 -4.33
N GLU A 159 -14.63 3.22 -5.17
CA GLU A 159 -13.87 3.88 -6.25
C GLU A 159 -14.80 4.56 -7.27
N GLN A 160 -15.89 3.89 -7.66
CA GLN A 160 -16.90 4.47 -8.55
C GLN A 160 -17.56 5.72 -7.95
N VAL A 161 -17.93 5.67 -6.67
CA VAL A 161 -18.52 6.81 -5.96
C VAL A 161 -17.51 7.95 -5.85
N GLY A 162 -16.26 7.68 -5.47
CA GLY A 162 -15.21 8.69 -5.37
C GLY A 162 -14.93 9.39 -6.70
N ALA A 163 -14.85 8.62 -7.80
CA ALA A 163 -14.69 9.18 -9.14
C ALA A 163 -15.89 10.06 -9.55
N ALA A 164 -17.11 9.63 -9.22
CA ALA A 164 -18.33 10.40 -9.52
C ALA A 164 -18.39 11.72 -8.73
N VAL A 165 -18.03 11.70 -7.44
CA VAL A 165 -18.00 12.91 -6.59
C VAL A 165 -16.97 13.91 -7.09
N ARG A 166 -15.77 13.46 -7.47
CA ARG A 166 -14.75 14.32 -8.08
C ARG A 166 -15.23 14.96 -9.38
N ALA A 167 -15.94 14.21 -10.23
CA ALA A 167 -16.44 14.71 -11.51
C ALA A 167 -17.63 15.67 -11.36
N ALA A 168 -18.31 15.66 -10.22
CA ALA A 168 -19.43 16.56 -9.97
C ALA A 168 -18.93 18.02 -9.87
N PRO A 169 -19.62 18.99 -10.49
CA PRO A 169 -19.28 20.40 -10.31
C PRO A 169 -19.37 20.75 -8.82
N HIS A 170 -18.33 21.38 -8.28
CA HIS A 170 -18.37 21.93 -6.92
C HIS A 170 -19.64 22.77 -6.78
N ARG A 171 -20.57 22.38 -5.89
CA ARG A 171 -21.72 23.21 -5.53
C ARG A 171 -21.27 24.40 -4.71
N SER A 172 -20.56 25.33 -5.34
CA SER A 172 -20.28 26.64 -4.77
C SER A 172 -21.38 27.61 -5.22
N ALA A 173 -22.13 28.12 -4.23
CA ALA A 173 -23.02 29.29 -4.26
C ALA A 173 -24.52 29.12 -4.57
N GLU A 174 -25.26 28.30 -3.81
CA GLU A 174 -26.73 28.43 -3.69
C GLU A 174 -27.23 28.70 -2.25
N CYS A 175 -26.35 29.09 -1.32
CA CYS A 175 -26.74 29.54 0.02
C CYS A 175 -26.12 30.91 0.33
N ALA A 176 -26.45 31.89 -0.51
CA ALA A 176 -26.32 33.31 -0.21
C ALA A 176 -27.54 34.01 -0.84
N GLY A 177 -28.70 33.82 -0.20
CA GLY A 177 -29.95 34.50 -0.49
C GLY A 177 -30.50 35.09 0.79
#